data_AF-A0A3E0QQ57-F1
#
_entry.id   AF-A0A3E0QQ57-F1
#
_cell.length_a   1.000
_cell.length_b   1.000
_cell.length_c   1.000
_cell.angle_alpha   90.00
_cell.angle_beta   90.00
_cell.angle_gamma   90.00
#
_symmetry.space_group_name_H-M   'P 1'
#
loop_
_entity.id
_entity.type
_entity.pdbx_description
1 polymer ?
#
loop_
_entity_poly.entity_id
_entity_poly.type
_entity_poly.pdbx_seq_one_letter_code
_entity_poly.pdbx_strand_id
1 'polypeptide(L)'
;MAEYVKRYNPNRSAEWNYGGAKWRLSRSKIDFFIECPRCFYVDNKLGTKRPGFPSFNLNIAVDELFKKEFDHYRKKQQPHPIMKKYKIDAVPFAHKDMDMWRDNFVGLETTHEATGLVVSGAVDDIWVTPEGKLIVVDYKSTSKDGSITALGDSPWEVQYTRQLGVYRWLLEQNGFETEDTGYLVYANASKEEPNFDDKLIFETTVVPVETDMSWLDDTLAAIKTCLESDTIPAAGDMCEHCPYREAAGKKLLKLHQANKKK
;
A
#
# COMPACT_ATOMS: atom_id res chain seq x y z
N MET A 1 4.34 39.18 3.56
CA MET A 1 4.45 37.69 3.55
C MET A 1 3.74 37.23 2.30
N ALA A 2 4.42 36.55 1.37
CA ALA A 2 3.75 36.02 0.18
C ALA A 2 2.70 34.98 0.63
N GLU A 3 1.45 35.16 0.22
CA GLU A 3 0.39 34.18 0.48
C GLU A 3 0.80 32.84 -0.14
N TYR A 4 0.99 31.83 0.70
CA TYR A 4 1.21 30.48 0.23
C TYR A 4 -0.10 29.91 -0.33
N VAL A 5 -0.27 29.96 -1.65
CA VAL A 5 -1.41 29.32 -2.33
C VAL A 5 -1.00 27.89 -2.68
N LYS A 6 -1.24 26.93 -1.77
CA LYS A 6 -1.10 25.50 -2.09
C LYS A 6 -2.17 25.12 -3.11
N ARG A 7 -1.79 25.03 -4.38
CA ARG A 7 -2.67 24.51 -5.43
C ARG A 7 -2.26 23.08 -5.78
N TYR A 8 -3.25 22.21 -5.87
CA TYR A 8 -3.06 20.86 -6.39
C TYR A 8 -2.53 20.91 -7.83
N ASN A 9 -1.43 20.18 -8.10
CA ASN A 9 -0.94 19.96 -9.46
C ASN A 9 -1.38 18.57 -9.96
N PRO A 10 -2.33 18.50 -10.91
CA PRO A 10 -2.75 17.22 -11.49
C PRO A 10 -1.71 16.62 -12.45
N ASN A 11 -0.85 17.43 -13.06
CA ASN A 11 0.04 17.02 -14.14
C ASN A 11 1.40 16.59 -13.57
N ARG A 12 1.62 15.28 -13.54
CA ARG A 12 2.90 14.68 -13.17
C ARG A 12 3.92 14.86 -14.30
N SER A 13 5.19 15.01 -13.94
CA SER A 13 6.30 14.96 -14.91
C SER A 13 6.30 13.63 -15.66
N ALA A 14 6.55 13.69 -16.98
CA ALA A 14 6.60 12.52 -17.87
C ALA A 14 7.63 11.46 -17.43
N GLU A 15 8.68 11.86 -16.71
CA GLU A 15 9.67 10.96 -16.09
C GLU A 15 9.03 9.88 -15.21
N TRP A 16 7.88 10.19 -14.61
CA TRP A 16 7.16 9.36 -13.65
C TRP A 16 5.86 8.77 -14.22
N ASN A 17 5.70 8.82 -15.54
CA ASN A 17 4.62 8.18 -16.29
C ASN A 17 5.19 6.97 -17.03
N TYR A 18 4.34 6.03 -17.42
CA TYR A 18 4.74 4.84 -18.14
C TYR A 18 5.55 5.20 -19.39
N GLY A 19 6.73 4.59 -19.53
CA GLY A 19 7.75 4.94 -20.55
C GLY A 19 8.80 5.96 -20.09
N GLY A 20 8.59 6.62 -18.94
CA GLY A 20 9.56 7.52 -18.32
C GLY A 20 10.62 6.77 -17.49
N ALA A 21 11.82 7.34 -17.38
CA ALA A 21 12.99 6.71 -16.76
C ALA A 21 12.84 6.43 -15.25
N LYS A 22 11.87 7.04 -14.58
CA LYS A 22 11.62 6.89 -13.13
C LYS A 22 10.31 6.17 -12.83
N TRP A 23 9.61 5.69 -13.86
CA TRP A 23 8.34 5.00 -13.65
C TRP A 23 8.58 3.58 -13.15
N ARG A 24 7.95 3.29 -12.01
CA ARG A 24 7.84 1.97 -11.41
C ARG A 24 6.41 1.72 -10.97
N LEU A 25 6.03 0.45 -10.96
CA LEU A 25 4.72 -0.03 -10.54
C LEU A 25 4.77 -0.37 -9.05
N SER A 26 4.31 0.55 -8.21
CA SER A 26 4.23 0.30 -6.77
C SER A 26 3.10 -0.66 -6.44
N ARG A 27 3.21 -1.40 -5.32
CA ARG A 27 2.12 -2.19 -4.73
C ARG A 27 0.78 -1.44 -4.71
N SER A 28 0.77 -0.19 -4.26
CA SER A 28 -0.44 0.64 -4.23
C SER A 28 -1.04 0.96 -5.60
N LYS A 29 -0.22 1.00 -6.66
CA LYS A 29 -0.69 1.18 -8.03
C LYS A 29 -1.29 -0.10 -8.61
N ILE A 30 -0.86 -1.28 -8.15
CA ILE A 30 -1.48 -2.56 -8.51
C ILE A 30 -2.91 -2.62 -7.96
N ASP A 31 -3.09 -2.32 -6.67
CA ASP A 31 -4.42 -2.16 -6.09
C ASP A 31 -5.25 -1.09 -6.82
N PHE A 32 -4.62 0.01 -7.21
CA PHE A 32 -5.32 1.06 -7.93
C PHE A 32 -5.82 0.62 -9.31
N PHE A 33 -5.08 -0.25 -9.99
CA PHE A 33 -5.54 -0.88 -11.22
C PHE A 33 -6.77 -1.76 -10.98
N ILE A 34 -6.74 -2.57 -9.92
CA ILE A 34 -7.86 -3.43 -9.51
C ILE A 34 -9.10 -2.58 -9.16
N GLU A 35 -8.94 -1.44 -8.46
CA GLU A 35 -10.02 -0.49 -8.19
C GLU A 35 -10.62 0.07 -9.50
N CYS A 36 -9.77 0.54 -10.42
CA CYS A 36 -10.22 1.18 -11.64
C CYS A 36 -9.14 1.26 -12.72
N PRO A 37 -9.19 0.40 -13.76
CA PRO A 37 -8.26 0.43 -14.88
C PRO A 37 -8.21 1.78 -15.59
N ARG A 38 -9.38 2.43 -15.81
CA ARG A 38 -9.45 3.79 -16.40
C ARG A 38 -8.68 4.82 -15.60
N CYS A 39 -8.78 4.80 -14.29
CA CYS A 39 -8.12 5.81 -13.47
C CYS A 39 -6.63 5.52 -13.31
N PHE A 40 -6.28 4.24 -13.19
CA PHE A 40 -4.89 3.81 -13.27
C PHE A 40 -4.23 4.27 -14.57
N TYR A 41 -4.89 4.10 -15.73
CA TYR A 41 -4.41 4.54 -17.03
C TYR A 41 -4.22 6.06 -17.10
N VAL A 42 -5.22 6.82 -16.63
CA VAL A 42 -5.15 8.30 -16.60
C VAL A 42 -4.01 8.80 -15.71
N ASP A 43 -3.75 8.14 -14.57
CA ASP A 43 -2.63 8.49 -13.68
C ASP A 43 -1.27 8.08 -14.25
N ASN A 44 -1.13 6.81 -14.64
CA ASN A 44 0.17 6.22 -14.94
C ASN A 44 0.61 6.44 -16.39
N LYS A 45 -0.31 6.43 -17.36
CA LYS A 45 0.05 6.70 -18.77
C LYS A 45 -0.12 8.17 -19.13
N LEU A 46 -1.27 8.75 -18.81
CA LEU A 46 -1.57 10.15 -19.17
C LEU A 46 -1.04 11.18 -18.16
N GLY A 47 -0.47 10.74 -17.03
CA GLY A 47 0.18 11.62 -16.06
C GLY A 47 -0.76 12.52 -15.26
N THR A 48 -2.06 12.24 -15.24
CA THR A 48 -3.06 13.02 -14.52
C THR A 48 -3.44 12.31 -13.22
N LYS A 49 -2.79 12.71 -12.12
CA LYS A 49 -3.08 12.15 -10.79
C LYS A 49 -4.47 12.60 -10.32
N ARG A 50 -5.09 11.84 -9.41
CA ARG A 50 -6.25 12.28 -8.62
C ARG A 50 -5.78 13.06 -7.38
N PRO A 51 -6.54 14.02 -6.84
CA PRO A 51 -6.25 14.58 -5.52
C PRO A 51 -6.11 13.45 -4.49
N GLY A 52 -5.10 13.54 -3.63
CA GLY A 52 -4.88 12.56 -2.56
C GLY A 52 -5.66 12.91 -1.29
N PHE A 53 -5.81 11.93 -0.40
CA PHE A 53 -6.28 12.15 0.96
C PHE A 53 -5.20 12.86 1.82
N PRO A 54 -5.58 13.62 2.86
CA PRO A 54 -4.64 14.13 3.85
C PRO A 54 -3.89 12.98 4.54
N SER A 55 -2.69 13.26 5.04
CA SER A 55 -1.90 12.26 5.77
C SER A 55 -2.50 11.95 7.13
N PHE A 56 -2.46 10.67 7.53
CA PHE A 56 -2.84 10.22 8.87
C PHE A 56 -1.63 10.26 9.79
N ASN A 57 -1.28 11.45 10.29
CA ASN A 57 -0.04 11.66 11.04
C ASN A 57 0.06 10.84 12.35
N LEU A 58 -1.07 10.56 13.01
CA LEU A 58 -1.08 9.67 14.18
C LEU A 58 -0.71 8.23 13.79
N ASN A 59 -1.26 7.73 12.69
CA ASN A 59 -0.94 6.39 12.19
C ASN A 59 0.54 6.28 11.81
N ILE A 60 1.07 7.31 11.15
CA ILE A 60 2.50 7.39 10.81
C ILE A 60 3.36 7.38 12.08
N ALA A 61 2.98 8.11 13.12
CA ALA A 61 3.72 8.11 14.38
C ALA A 61 3.72 6.74 15.07
N VAL A 62 2.61 6.01 15.05
CA VAL A 62 2.52 4.63 15.59
C VAL A 62 3.43 3.69 14.79
N ASP A 63 3.37 3.75 13.46
CA ASP A 63 4.23 2.97 12.57
C ASP A 63 5.73 3.22 12.82
N GLU A 64 6.15 4.49 12.93
CA GLU A 64 7.54 4.86 13.25
C GLU A 64 7.98 4.33 14.62
N LEU A 65 7.10 4.33 15.62
CA LEU A 65 7.39 3.79 16.95
C LEU A 65 7.49 2.27 16.94
N PHE A 66 6.62 1.56 16.21
CA PHE A 66 6.76 0.12 16.00
C PHE A 66 8.07 -0.22 15.29
N LYS A 67 8.46 0.51 14.24
CA LYS A 67 9.75 0.29 13.56
C LYS A 67 10.93 0.38 14.54
N LYS A 68 10.96 1.42 15.38
CA LYS A 68 11.99 1.60 16.43
C LYS A 68 11.96 0.48 17.47
N GLU A 69 10.77 0.07 17.91
CA GLU A 69 10.60 -1.01 18.87
C GLU A 69 11.11 -2.34 18.31
N PHE A 70 10.68 -2.73 17.11
CA PHE A 70 11.16 -3.95 16.46
C PHE A 70 12.64 -3.89 16.09
N ASP A 71 13.21 -2.72 15.74
CA ASP A 71 14.66 -2.53 15.54
C ASP A 71 15.48 -2.82 16.80
N HIS A 72 14.95 -2.49 17.97
CA HIS A 72 15.59 -2.83 19.24
C HIS A 72 15.75 -4.35 19.40
N TYR A 73 14.70 -5.12 19.06
CA TYR A 73 14.72 -6.58 19.13
C TYR A 73 15.54 -7.21 17.98
N ARG A 74 15.49 -6.63 16.78
CA ARG A 74 16.32 -7.01 15.61
C ARG A 74 17.81 -6.98 15.93
N LYS A 75 18.29 -5.89 16.52
CA LYS A 75 19.70 -5.73 16.93
C LYS A 75 20.15 -6.75 17.97
N LYS A 76 19.22 -7.21 18.80
CA LYS A 76 19.46 -8.24 19.83
C LYS A 76 19.30 -9.66 19.30
N GLN A 77 18.76 -9.83 18.08
CA GLN A 77 18.34 -11.13 17.53
C GLN A 77 17.42 -11.88 18.50
N GLN A 78 16.46 -11.16 19.09
CA GLN A 78 15.52 -11.70 20.06
C GLN A 78 14.09 -11.54 19.58
N PRO A 79 13.18 -12.48 19.95
CA PRO A 79 11.77 -12.33 19.64
C PRO A 79 11.16 -11.16 20.40
N HIS A 80 10.31 -10.39 19.71
CA HIS A 80 9.49 -9.35 20.32
C HIS A 80 8.52 -9.97 21.34
N PRO A 81 8.14 -9.27 22.44
CA PRO A 81 7.16 -9.77 23.41
C PRO A 81 5.84 -10.21 22.78
N ILE A 82 5.40 -9.52 21.72
CA ILE A 82 4.19 -9.90 20.97
C ILE A 82 4.34 -11.27 20.30
N MET A 83 5.51 -11.60 19.74
CA MET A 83 5.76 -12.92 19.15
C MET A 83 5.64 -14.01 20.22
N LYS A 84 6.22 -13.79 21.41
CA LYS A 84 6.10 -14.72 22.55
C LYS A 84 4.64 -14.90 23.00
N LYS A 85 3.88 -13.80 23.12
CA LYS A 85 2.45 -13.82 23.49
C LYS A 85 1.64 -14.69 22.52
N TYR A 86 1.93 -14.59 21.21
CA TYR A 86 1.23 -15.30 20.16
C TYR A 86 1.90 -16.64 19.75
N LYS A 87 2.97 -17.04 20.45
CA LYS A 87 3.74 -18.27 20.16
C LYS A 87 4.27 -18.34 18.73
N ILE A 88 4.68 -17.20 18.18
CA ILE A 88 5.31 -17.09 16.87
C ILE A 88 6.81 -17.32 17.07
N ASP A 89 7.33 -18.43 16.53
CA ASP A 89 8.75 -18.77 16.60
C ASP A 89 9.53 -18.05 15.49
N ALA A 90 9.77 -16.76 15.70
CA ALA A 90 10.50 -15.92 14.78
C ALA A 90 11.22 -14.78 15.52
N VAL A 91 12.18 -14.15 14.84
CA VAL A 91 12.79 -12.90 15.28
C VAL A 91 12.69 -11.86 14.17
N PRO A 92 12.76 -10.55 14.47
CA PRO A 92 12.76 -9.54 13.43
C PRO A 92 14.01 -9.69 12.54
N PHE A 93 13.84 -9.77 11.22
CA PHE A 93 14.89 -10.14 10.27
C PHE A 93 15.97 -9.06 10.19
N ALA A 94 17.23 -9.45 10.36
CA ALA A 94 18.38 -8.57 10.23
C ALA A 94 18.95 -8.66 8.81
N HIS A 95 18.83 -7.59 8.03
CA HIS A 95 19.37 -7.50 6.69
C HIS A 95 19.98 -6.13 6.45
N LYS A 96 21.09 -6.09 5.69
CA LYS A 96 21.81 -4.83 5.37
C LYS A 96 20.94 -3.81 4.61
N ASP A 97 19.96 -4.31 3.87
CA ASP A 97 19.08 -3.50 3.02
C ASP A 97 17.73 -3.20 3.68
N MET A 98 17.52 -3.56 4.96
CA MET A 98 16.23 -3.38 5.64
C MET A 98 15.74 -1.92 5.65
N ASP A 99 16.65 -0.97 5.87
CA ASP A 99 16.31 0.47 5.85
C ASP A 99 15.83 0.90 4.46
N MET A 100 16.47 0.38 3.40
CA MET A 100 16.09 0.64 2.02
C MET A 100 14.72 0.03 1.69
N TRP A 101 14.47 -1.20 2.14
CA TRP A 101 13.21 -1.90 1.91
C TRP A 101 12.02 -1.24 2.62
N ARG A 102 12.26 -0.46 3.67
CA ARG A 102 11.24 0.32 4.39
C ARG A 102 11.03 1.74 3.83
N ASP A 103 11.92 2.22 2.96
CA ASP A 103 11.80 3.55 2.37
C ASP A 103 10.76 3.57 1.23
N ASN A 104 9.71 4.39 1.38
CA ASN A 104 8.64 4.52 0.38
C ASN A 104 9.11 5.03 -1.00
N PHE A 105 10.28 5.66 -1.09
CA PHE A 105 10.91 6.15 -2.31
C PHE A 105 11.94 5.20 -2.90
N VAL A 106 12.31 4.14 -2.19
CA VAL A 106 13.20 3.09 -2.72
C VAL A 106 12.46 1.76 -2.70
N GLY A 107 12.32 1.16 -1.52
CA GLY A 107 11.58 -0.08 -1.31
C GLY A 107 12.33 -1.30 -1.83
N LEU A 108 11.72 -2.47 -1.64
CA LEU A 108 12.09 -3.68 -2.34
C LEU A 108 11.56 -3.59 -3.78
N GLU A 109 12.37 -4.02 -4.76
CA GLU A 109 11.97 -4.01 -6.16
C GLU A 109 12.47 -5.24 -6.92
N THR A 110 11.81 -5.52 -8.03
CA THR A 110 12.26 -6.52 -9.02
C THR A 110 11.69 -6.16 -10.39
N THR A 111 12.28 -6.73 -11.45
CA THR A 111 11.70 -6.66 -12.79
C THR A 111 10.92 -7.94 -13.06
N HIS A 112 9.62 -7.82 -13.29
CA HIS A 112 8.80 -8.95 -13.71
C HIS A 112 9.17 -9.34 -15.15
N GLU A 113 9.88 -10.46 -15.32
CA GLU A 113 10.49 -10.85 -16.59
C GLU A 113 9.49 -10.91 -17.75
N ALA A 114 8.29 -11.46 -17.51
CA ALA A 114 7.29 -11.66 -18.55
C ALA A 114 6.72 -10.35 -19.12
N THR A 115 6.68 -9.27 -18.33
CA THR A 115 6.10 -7.98 -18.76
C THR A 115 7.14 -6.86 -18.88
N GLY A 116 8.35 -7.05 -18.36
CA GLY A 116 9.39 -6.04 -18.23
C GLY A 116 9.02 -4.90 -17.26
N LEU A 117 7.97 -5.05 -16.44
CA LEU A 117 7.56 -4.03 -15.48
C LEU A 117 8.46 -4.09 -14.25
N VAL A 118 9.00 -2.94 -13.84
CA VAL A 118 9.65 -2.81 -12.53
C VAL A 118 8.56 -2.66 -11.47
N VAL A 119 8.46 -3.65 -10.58
CA VAL A 119 7.50 -3.69 -9.49
C VAL A 119 8.23 -3.35 -8.19
N SER A 120 7.64 -2.50 -7.35
CA SER A 120 8.26 -2.10 -6.09
C SER A 120 7.27 -1.99 -4.92
N GLY A 121 7.80 -2.11 -3.70
CA GLY A 121 7.01 -2.04 -2.47
C GLY A 121 7.88 -1.75 -1.25
N ALA A 122 7.42 -0.86 -0.38
CA ALA A 122 8.04 -0.64 0.92
C ALA A 122 7.31 -1.45 1.99
N VAL A 123 8.05 -2.31 2.69
CA VAL A 123 7.53 -3.12 3.80
C VAL A 123 7.60 -2.34 5.11
N ASP A 124 6.75 -2.68 6.08
CA ASP A 124 6.93 -2.14 7.44
C ASP A 124 7.92 -3.00 8.21
N ASP A 125 7.75 -4.33 8.16
CA ASP A 125 8.71 -5.24 8.73
C ASP A 125 8.76 -6.62 8.05
N ILE A 126 9.83 -7.35 8.33
CA ILE A 126 10.04 -8.74 7.96
C ILE A 126 10.55 -9.48 9.19
N TRP A 127 9.97 -10.64 9.48
CA TRP A 127 10.47 -11.57 10.49
C TRP A 127 11.12 -12.78 9.83
N VAL A 128 11.90 -13.55 10.58
CA VAL A 128 12.58 -14.76 10.09
C VAL A 128 12.40 -15.90 11.09
N THR A 129 12.06 -17.08 10.58
CA THR A 129 11.93 -18.32 11.38
C THR A 129 13.32 -18.94 11.66
N PRO A 130 13.45 -19.90 12.58
CA PRO A 130 14.68 -20.67 12.78
C PRO A 130 15.19 -21.37 11.50
N GLU A 131 14.29 -21.74 10.59
CA GLU A 131 14.60 -22.37 9.30
C GLU A 131 15.09 -21.36 8.26
N GLY A 132 15.05 -20.06 8.56
CA GLY A 132 15.51 -19.01 7.66
C GLY A 132 14.44 -18.49 6.69
N LYS A 133 13.18 -18.92 6.83
CA LYS A 133 12.08 -18.43 6.00
C LYS A 133 11.61 -17.06 6.48
N LEU A 134 11.34 -16.18 5.53
CA LEU A 134 10.91 -14.81 5.79
C LEU A 134 9.38 -14.73 5.92
N ILE A 135 8.92 -13.89 6.84
CA ILE A 135 7.51 -13.61 7.08
C ILE A 135 7.28 -12.12 6.86
N VAL A 136 6.35 -11.78 5.96
CA VAL A 136 5.97 -10.39 5.70
C VAL A 136 5.09 -9.86 6.84
N VAL A 137 5.38 -8.64 7.29
CA VAL A 137 4.66 -7.99 8.38
C VAL A 137 4.29 -6.57 8.00
N ASP A 138 3.06 -6.19 8.29
CA ASP A 138 2.56 -4.84 8.03
C ASP A 138 1.86 -4.26 9.27
N TYR A 139 2.07 -2.97 9.53
CA TYR A 139 1.57 -2.31 10.73
C TYR A 139 0.27 -1.57 10.44
N LYS A 140 -0.75 -1.84 11.25
CA LYS A 140 -2.07 -1.21 11.10
C LYS A 140 -2.46 -0.51 12.39
N SER A 141 -2.77 0.78 12.32
CA SER A 141 -3.30 1.53 13.46
C SER A 141 -4.72 2.03 13.19
N THR A 142 -5.63 1.85 14.14
CA THR A 142 -7.05 2.21 14.01
C THR A 142 -7.70 2.45 15.38
N SER A 143 -9.00 2.75 15.42
CA SER A 143 -9.82 2.82 16.64
C SER A 143 -11.21 2.22 16.38
N LYS A 144 -11.27 0.90 16.28
CA LYS A 144 -12.51 0.12 16.13
C LYS A 144 -12.95 -0.42 17.49
N ASP A 145 -14.24 -0.66 17.65
CA ASP A 145 -14.78 -1.22 18.88
C ASP A 145 -14.37 -2.70 19.01
N GLY A 146 -13.97 -3.11 20.22
CA GLY A 146 -13.51 -4.47 20.52
C GLY A 146 -12.09 -4.80 20.03
N SER A 147 -11.64 -6.03 20.33
CA SER A 147 -10.31 -6.52 19.93
C SER A 147 -10.29 -7.02 18.49
N ILE A 148 -9.25 -6.64 17.74
CA ILE A 148 -9.05 -7.09 16.35
C ILE A 148 -8.19 -8.37 16.37
N THR A 149 -8.81 -9.53 16.25
CA THR A 149 -8.11 -10.84 16.29
C THR A 149 -8.14 -11.60 14.96
N ALA A 150 -8.93 -11.14 14.00
CA ALA A 150 -9.03 -11.65 12.65
C ALA A 150 -9.35 -10.50 11.67
N LEU A 151 -9.09 -10.72 10.38
CA LEU A 151 -9.60 -9.85 9.34
C LEU A 151 -11.13 -10.01 9.21
N GLY A 152 -11.84 -8.90 9.05
CA GLY A 152 -13.24 -8.91 8.60
C GLY A 152 -13.35 -9.06 7.08
N ASP A 153 -14.52 -8.68 6.54
CA ASP A 153 -14.85 -8.75 5.11
C ASP A 153 -15.08 -7.34 4.51
N SER A 154 -14.17 -6.41 4.81
CA SER A 154 -14.21 -5.06 4.22
C SER A 154 -13.26 -4.92 3.03
N PRO A 155 -13.52 -4.01 2.07
CA PRO A 155 -12.62 -3.75 0.95
C PRO A 155 -11.18 -3.42 1.37
N TRP A 156 -11.01 -2.80 2.55
CA TRP A 156 -9.70 -2.50 3.14
C TRP A 156 -8.94 -3.75 3.55
N GLU A 157 -9.64 -4.74 4.10
CA GLU A 157 -9.03 -5.97 4.60
C GLU A 157 -8.60 -6.86 3.42
N VAL A 158 -9.39 -6.92 2.35
CA VAL A 158 -8.97 -7.56 1.09
C VAL A 158 -7.73 -6.86 0.49
N GLN A 159 -7.66 -5.53 0.60
CA GLN A 159 -6.46 -4.79 0.18
C GLN A 159 -5.22 -5.15 1.01
N TYR A 160 -5.37 -5.36 2.31
CA TYR A 160 -4.25 -5.77 3.17
C TYR A 160 -3.73 -7.15 2.81
N THR A 161 -4.61 -8.09 2.47
CA THR A 161 -4.20 -9.42 1.97
C THR A 161 -3.38 -9.30 0.68
N ARG A 162 -3.87 -8.55 -0.32
CA ARG A 162 -3.13 -8.32 -1.56
C ARG A 162 -1.79 -7.60 -1.32
N GLN A 163 -1.76 -6.65 -0.40
CA GLN A 163 -0.53 -5.94 -0.03
C GLN A 163 0.54 -6.91 0.46
N LEU A 164 0.20 -7.81 1.40
CA LEU A 164 1.14 -8.80 1.91
C LEU A 164 1.58 -9.78 0.81
N GLY A 165 0.65 -10.22 -0.06
CA GLY A 165 0.97 -11.07 -1.22
C GLY A 165 2.00 -10.43 -2.17
N VAL A 166 1.86 -9.14 -2.50
CA VAL A 166 2.86 -8.44 -3.33
C VAL A 166 4.23 -8.39 -2.66
N TYR A 167 4.29 -8.16 -1.35
CA TYR A 167 5.57 -8.12 -0.64
C TYR A 167 6.22 -9.49 -0.52
N ARG A 168 5.42 -10.55 -0.31
CA ARG A 168 5.92 -11.92 -0.35
C ARG A 168 6.49 -12.23 -1.72
N TRP A 169 5.75 -11.93 -2.79
CA TRP A 169 6.21 -12.14 -4.16
C TRP A 169 7.51 -11.39 -4.42
N LEU A 170 7.62 -10.12 -4.01
CA LEU A 170 8.86 -9.36 -4.17
C LEU A 170 10.05 -10.02 -3.46
N LEU A 171 9.86 -10.60 -2.27
CA LEU A 171 10.92 -11.32 -1.56
C LEU A 171 11.32 -12.61 -2.29
N GLU A 172 10.33 -13.40 -2.74
CA GLU A 172 10.60 -14.63 -3.51
C GLU A 172 11.32 -14.33 -4.84
N GLN A 173 10.92 -13.26 -5.55
CA GLN A 173 11.60 -12.80 -6.76
C GLN A 173 13.04 -12.31 -6.50
N ASN A 174 13.38 -11.98 -5.25
CA ASN A 174 14.72 -11.61 -4.82
C ASN A 174 15.49 -12.80 -4.20
N GLY A 175 14.99 -14.02 -4.36
CA GLY A 175 15.69 -15.26 -3.98
C GLY A 175 15.54 -15.65 -2.51
N PHE A 176 14.61 -15.05 -1.78
CA PHE A 176 14.32 -15.44 -0.41
C PHE A 176 13.24 -16.51 -0.35
N GLU A 177 13.38 -17.47 0.56
CA GLU A 177 12.28 -18.36 0.93
C GLU A 177 11.35 -17.65 1.92
N THR A 178 10.04 -17.80 1.74
CA THR A 178 9.04 -17.15 2.59
C THR A 178 8.05 -18.15 3.17
N GLU A 179 7.41 -17.78 4.28
CA GLU A 179 6.22 -18.46 4.77
C GLU A 179 4.97 -18.06 3.96
N ASP A 180 4.00 -18.97 3.89
CA ASP A 180 2.70 -18.68 3.25
C ASP A 180 1.82 -17.74 4.09
N THR A 181 2.13 -17.61 5.38
CA THR A 181 1.44 -16.73 6.32
C THR A 181 2.26 -15.48 6.58
N GLY A 182 1.63 -14.31 6.37
CA GLY A 182 2.10 -13.01 6.84
C GLY A 182 1.32 -12.57 8.09
N TYR A 183 1.75 -11.47 8.70
CA TYR A 183 1.09 -10.93 9.89
C TYR A 183 0.75 -9.46 9.74
N LEU A 184 -0.43 -9.08 10.24
CA LEU A 184 -0.77 -7.71 10.52
C LEU A 184 -0.60 -7.46 12.02
N VAL A 185 0.24 -6.50 12.39
CA VAL A 185 0.34 -6.04 13.79
C VAL A 185 -0.59 -4.84 13.94
N TYR A 186 -1.69 -5.05 14.63
CA TYR A 186 -2.70 -4.01 14.86
C TYR A 186 -2.43 -3.26 16.15
N ALA A 187 -2.38 -1.94 16.08
CA ALA A 187 -2.54 -1.03 17.20
C ALA A 187 -3.97 -0.45 17.18
N ASN A 188 -4.85 -0.96 18.03
CA ASN A 188 -6.23 -0.49 18.13
C ASN A 188 -6.38 0.46 19.33
N ALA A 189 -6.57 1.75 19.08
CA ALA A 189 -6.82 2.74 20.12
C ALA A 189 -8.21 2.53 20.73
N SER A 190 -8.24 2.30 22.02
CA SER A 190 -9.46 2.25 22.82
C SER A 190 -10.10 3.64 22.91
N LYS A 191 -11.43 3.64 23.05
CA LYS A 191 -12.26 4.83 23.33
C LYS A 191 -13.10 4.61 24.60
N GLU A 192 -12.78 3.58 25.38
CA GLU A 192 -13.52 3.19 26.59
C GLU A 192 -13.05 3.97 27.83
N GLU A 193 -11.94 4.69 27.71
CA GLU A 193 -11.39 5.54 28.76
C GLU A 193 -12.35 6.70 29.09
N PRO A 194 -12.50 7.08 30.37
CA PRO A 194 -13.44 8.13 30.76
C PRO A 194 -13.07 9.52 30.21
N ASN A 195 -11.77 9.78 29.97
CA ASN A 195 -11.25 11.06 29.47
C ASN A 195 -10.06 10.81 28.54
N PHE A 196 -9.68 11.83 27.75
CA PHE A 196 -8.53 11.77 26.84
C PHE A 196 -7.18 11.85 27.55
N ASP A 197 -7.02 12.69 28.58
CA ASP A 197 -5.81 12.83 29.41
C ASP A 197 -4.48 12.87 28.63
N ASP A 198 -4.48 13.54 27.47
CA ASP A 198 -3.35 13.64 26.53
C ASP A 198 -2.75 12.29 26.11
N LYS A 199 -3.58 11.24 26.10
CA LYS A 199 -3.16 9.86 25.88
C LYS A 199 -4.16 9.09 25.01
N LEU A 200 -3.61 8.28 24.11
CA LEU A 200 -4.34 7.18 23.50
C LEU A 200 -3.82 5.87 24.09
N ILE A 201 -4.74 4.98 24.48
CA ILE A 201 -4.41 3.65 24.99
C ILE A 201 -4.64 2.66 23.85
N PHE A 202 -3.60 1.92 23.47
CA PHE A 202 -3.67 0.95 22.38
C PHE A 202 -3.70 -0.47 22.93
N GLU A 203 -4.59 -1.30 22.38
CA GLU A 203 -4.42 -2.74 22.39
C GLU A 203 -3.58 -3.14 21.17
N THR A 204 -2.53 -3.94 21.37
CA THR A 204 -1.77 -4.55 20.28
C THR A 204 -2.14 -6.01 20.08
N THR A 205 -2.53 -6.35 18.85
CA THR A 205 -2.85 -7.72 18.44
C THR A 205 -2.09 -8.12 17.18
N VAL A 206 -1.97 -9.42 16.94
CA VAL A 206 -1.37 -9.98 15.73
C VAL A 206 -2.42 -10.82 15.02
N VAL A 207 -2.64 -10.52 13.74
CA VAL A 207 -3.59 -11.22 12.87
C VAL A 207 -2.84 -11.98 11.79
N PRO A 208 -2.93 -13.32 11.74
CA PRO A 208 -2.35 -14.11 10.64
C PRO A 208 -3.16 -13.90 9.36
N VAL A 209 -2.46 -13.79 8.24
CA VAL A 209 -3.06 -13.60 6.91
C VAL A 209 -2.34 -14.49 5.90
N GLU A 210 -3.10 -15.28 5.16
CA GLU A 210 -2.57 -16.03 4.02
C GLU A 210 -2.13 -15.05 2.92
N THR A 211 -0.90 -15.21 2.44
CA THR A 211 -0.28 -14.31 1.47
C THR A 211 -0.36 -14.89 0.07
N ASP A 212 -1.58 -14.95 -0.46
CA ASP A 212 -1.85 -15.43 -1.82
C ASP A 212 -1.24 -14.50 -2.89
N MET A 213 -0.51 -15.10 -3.82
CA MET A 213 0.17 -14.45 -4.94
C MET A 213 -0.35 -14.92 -6.30
N SER A 214 -1.28 -15.89 -6.33
CA SER A 214 -1.74 -16.54 -7.56
C SER A 214 -2.37 -15.57 -8.57
N TRP A 215 -2.90 -14.44 -8.08
CA TRP A 215 -3.53 -13.40 -8.89
C TRP A 215 -2.53 -12.41 -9.52
N LEU A 216 -1.27 -12.39 -9.07
CA LEU A 216 -0.36 -11.28 -9.32
C LEU A 216 0.16 -11.26 -10.76
N ASP A 217 0.64 -12.38 -11.29
CA ASP A 217 1.22 -12.44 -12.65
C ASP A 217 0.19 -12.07 -13.72
N ASP A 218 -1.04 -12.60 -13.62
CA ASP A 218 -2.16 -12.25 -14.49
C ASP A 218 -2.51 -10.76 -14.40
N THR A 219 -2.48 -10.21 -13.19
CA THR A 219 -2.73 -8.78 -12.96
C THR A 219 -1.62 -7.92 -13.57
N LEU A 220 -0.35 -8.31 -13.44
CA LEU A 220 0.78 -7.62 -14.05
C LEU A 220 0.70 -7.65 -15.59
N ALA A 221 0.29 -8.78 -16.18
CA ALA A 221 0.04 -8.90 -17.62
C ALA A 221 -1.12 -8.00 -18.09
N ALA A 222 -2.21 -7.95 -17.33
CA ALA A 222 -3.33 -7.06 -17.61
C ALA A 222 -2.95 -5.58 -17.48
N ILE A 223 -2.13 -5.22 -16.48
CA ILE A 223 -1.59 -3.87 -16.31
C ILE A 223 -0.73 -3.47 -17.51
N LYS A 224 0.18 -4.34 -17.96
CA LYS A 224 1.03 -4.12 -19.13
C LYS A 224 0.18 -3.84 -20.37
N THR A 225 -0.79 -4.70 -20.64
CA THR A 225 -1.74 -4.56 -21.76
C THR A 225 -2.51 -3.24 -21.69
N CYS A 226 -3.00 -2.87 -20.49
CA CYS A 226 -3.69 -1.61 -20.25
C CYS A 226 -2.80 -0.40 -20.59
N LEU A 227 -1.54 -0.40 -20.14
CA LEU A 227 -0.59 0.69 -20.36
C LEU A 227 -0.19 0.83 -21.83
N GLU A 228 -0.11 -0.27 -22.58
CA GLU A 228 0.27 -0.27 -23.99
C GLU A 228 -0.89 0.06 -24.94
N SER A 229 -2.14 -0.16 -24.52
CA SER A 229 -3.31 0.17 -25.34
C SER A 229 -3.47 1.66 -25.60
N ASP A 230 -3.79 2.05 -26.84
CA ASP A 230 -4.22 3.43 -27.15
C ASP A 230 -5.69 3.70 -26.78
N THR A 231 -6.43 2.64 -26.41
CA THR A 231 -7.83 2.76 -25.99
C THR A 231 -7.92 3.01 -24.49
N ILE A 232 -8.70 4.02 -24.10
CA ILE A 232 -8.98 4.28 -22.69
C ILE A 232 -9.83 3.11 -22.14
N PRO A 233 -9.39 2.42 -21.07
CA PRO A 233 -10.11 1.25 -20.57
C PRO A 233 -11.43 1.61 -19.88
N ALA A 234 -12.23 0.59 -19.58
CA ALA A 234 -13.47 0.72 -18.83
C ALA A 234 -13.20 1.26 -17.40
N ALA A 235 -14.19 1.96 -16.85
CA ALA A 235 -14.16 2.30 -15.43
C ALA A 235 -14.33 1.01 -14.61
N GLY A 236 -13.64 0.92 -13.47
CA GLY A 236 -13.88 -0.15 -12.50
C GLY A 236 -15.11 0.12 -11.65
N ASP A 237 -15.73 -0.95 -11.16
CA ASP A 237 -17.03 -0.92 -10.47
C ASP A 237 -16.95 -0.26 -9.09
N MET A 238 -15.77 -0.32 -8.44
CA MET A 238 -15.52 0.29 -7.13
C MET A 238 -15.10 1.77 -7.22
N CYS A 239 -15.11 2.35 -8.42
CA CYS A 239 -14.55 3.68 -8.65
C CYS A 239 -15.53 4.80 -8.34
N GLU A 240 -15.22 5.64 -7.35
CA GLU A 240 -16.00 6.85 -7.05
C GLU A 240 -15.65 8.04 -7.98
N HIS A 241 -14.47 8.03 -8.59
CA HIS A 241 -13.93 9.16 -9.33
C HIS A 241 -14.41 9.23 -10.78
N CYS A 242 -14.61 8.08 -11.42
CA CYS A 242 -15.17 8.01 -12.77
C CYS A 242 -16.59 8.58 -12.86
N PRO A 243 -17.56 8.13 -12.05
CA PRO A 243 -18.92 8.68 -12.12
C PRO A 243 -18.96 10.17 -11.79
N TYR A 244 -18.16 10.63 -10.82
CA TYR A 244 -18.01 12.05 -10.53
C TYR A 244 -17.50 12.84 -11.75
N ARG A 245 -16.36 12.44 -12.34
CA ARG A 245 -15.75 13.14 -13.49
C ARG A 245 -16.67 13.16 -14.69
N GLU A 246 -17.40 12.07 -14.94
CA GLU A 246 -18.35 12.00 -16.04
C GLU A 246 -19.53 12.95 -15.83
N ALA A 247 -20.13 12.94 -14.64
CA ALA A 247 -21.24 13.82 -14.30
C ALA A 247 -20.83 15.31 -14.36
N ALA A 248 -19.68 15.66 -13.78
CA ALA A 248 -19.14 17.02 -13.82
C ALA A 248 -18.78 17.44 -15.26
N GLY A 249 -18.05 16.59 -15.98
CA GLY A 249 -17.61 16.84 -17.35
C GLY A 249 -18.77 17.10 -18.31
N LYS A 250 -19.82 16.28 -18.28
CA LYS A 250 -21.03 16.48 -19.11
C LYS A 250 -21.71 17.81 -18.81
N LYS A 251 -21.86 18.19 -17.53
CA LYS A 251 -22.48 19.45 -17.11
C LYS A 251 -21.67 20.66 -17.60
N LEU A 252 -20.34 20.65 -17.40
CA LEU A 252 -19.45 21.74 -17.81
C LEU A 252 -19.38 21.87 -19.33
N LEU A 253 -19.28 20.75 -20.04
CA LEU A 253 -19.26 20.74 -21.51
C LEU A 253 -20.56 21.31 -22.10
N LYS A 254 -21.72 20.96 -21.52
CA LYS A 254 -23.01 21.52 -21.93
C LYS A 254 -23.05 23.04 -21.79
N LEU A 255 -22.57 23.58 -20.67
CA LEU A 255 -22.47 25.03 -20.47
C LEU A 255 -21.53 25.70 -21.47
N HIS A 256 -20.35 25.11 -21.70
CA HIS A 256 -19.38 25.59 -22.68
C HIS A 256 -19.97 25.66 -24.10
N GLN A 257 -20.65 24.60 -24.52
CA GLN A 257 -21.31 24.54 -25.83
C GLN A 257 -22.46 25.54 -25.96
N ALA A 258 -23.23 25.78 -24.89
CA ALA A 258 -24.30 26.78 -24.88
C ALA A 258 -23.75 28.21 -25.01
N ASN A 259 -22.61 28.50 -24.37
CA ASN A 259 -21.96 29.80 -24.45
C ASN A 259 -21.29 30.05 -25.81
N LYS A 260 -20.77 29.01 -26.48
CA LYS A 260 -20.21 29.14 -27.85
C LYS A 260 -21.25 29.47 -28.93
N LYS A 261 -22.53 29.25 -28.65
CA LYS A 261 -23.64 29.52 -29.59
C LYS A 261 -24.28 30.90 -29.41
N LYS A 262 -23.83 31.65 -28.40
CA LYS A 262 -24.17 33.07 -28.20
C LYS A 262 -23.07 33.93 -28.79
#